data_AF-A0A957Q0Z7-F1
#
_entry.id   AF-A0A957Q0Z7-F1
#
_cell.length_a   1.000
_cell.length_b   1.000
_cell.length_c   1.000
_cell.angle_alpha   90.00
_cell.angle_beta   90.00
_cell.angle_gamma   90.00
#
_symmetry.space_group_name_H-M   'P 1'
#
loop_
_entity.id
_entity.type
_entity.pdbx_description
1 polymer ?
#
loop_
_entity_poly.entity_id
_entity_poly.type
_entity_poly.pdbx_seq_one_letter_code
_entity_poly.pdbx_strand_id
1 'polypeptide(L)'
;SIIDTRMHFDIQLMYFPHDIPLAMGGTLLLPSSHFRRINEMDIARYQNFIGQIPMVCKAGTILLLHHGIWHCGRRNETEQVRYMSKVRLNPRVRQLRLWNTDDLEIETGKHKAIFTRDTNAVEDIQTILGRQEPWFEDAAGRLEIVNRIKLWRFLTGDNNFDVHYWLTRLENMPENLALAA
;
A
#
# COMPACT_ATOMS: atom_id res chain seq x y z
N SER A 1 -13.46 10.01 12.64
CA SER A 1 -12.73 8.77 12.35
C SER A 1 -11.36 8.86 13.00
N ILE A 2 -10.85 7.79 13.61
CA ILE A 2 -9.51 7.76 14.23
C ILE A 2 -8.52 7.24 13.19
N ILE A 3 -7.35 7.88 13.07
CA ILE A 3 -6.28 7.38 12.19
C ILE A 3 -5.75 6.07 12.78
N ASP A 4 -5.94 4.95 12.08
CA ASP A 4 -5.36 3.66 12.47
C ASP A 4 -3.85 3.68 12.20
N THR A 5 -3.05 3.61 13.28
CA THR A 5 -1.59 3.67 13.20
C THR A 5 -0.92 2.30 13.17
N ARG A 6 -1.71 1.22 13.25
CA ARG A 6 -1.22 -0.16 13.23
C ARG A 6 -0.62 -0.50 11.86
N MET A 7 0.34 -1.43 11.84
CA MET A 7 0.99 -1.94 10.61
C MET A 7 0.55 -3.36 10.23
N HIS A 8 -0.38 -3.94 10.98
CA HIS A 8 -0.84 -5.29 10.72
C HIS A 8 -1.63 -5.34 9.40
N PHE A 9 -1.43 -6.42 8.65
CA PHE A 9 -2.18 -6.66 7.42
C PHE A 9 -3.65 -6.93 7.76
N ASP A 10 -4.54 -6.01 7.37
CA ASP A 10 -5.98 -6.12 7.58
C ASP A 10 -6.66 -6.26 6.22
N ILE A 11 -7.45 -7.32 6.06
CA ILE A 11 -7.98 -7.70 4.75
C ILE A 11 -9.45 -7.34 4.68
N GLN A 12 -9.86 -6.77 3.56
CA GLN A 12 -11.26 -6.58 3.22
C GLN A 12 -11.60 -7.31 1.92
N LEU A 13 -12.65 -8.11 2.00
CA LEU A 13 -13.28 -8.80 0.89
C LEU A 13 -14.52 -8.02 0.46
N MET A 14 -14.68 -7.81 -0.84
CA MET A 14 -15.89 -7.26 -1.44
C MET A 14 -16.42 -8.23 -2.48
N TYR A 15 -17.58 -8.84 -2.21
CA TYR A 15 -18.24 -9.78 -3.10
C TYR A 15 -19.34 -9.09 -3.90
N PHE A 16 -19.30 -9.26 -5.23
CA PHE A 16 -20.26 -8.69 -6.18
C PHE A 16 -21.20 -9.79 -6.72
N PRO A 17 -22.47 -9.84 -6.27
CA PRO A 17 -23.40 -10.92 -6.64
C PRO A 17 -24.01 -10.78 -8.03
N HIS A 18 -23.78 -9.66 -8.72
CA HIS A 18 -24.24 -9.41 -10.09
C HIS A 18 -23.19 -8.63 -10.87
N ASP A 19 -23.37 -8.54 -12.19
CA ASP A 19 -22.49 -7.77 -13.06
C ASP A 19 -22.43 -6.29 -12.63
N ILE A 20 -21.21 -5.75 -12.61
CA ILE A 20 -20.91 -4.35 -12.32
C ILE A 20 -20.30 -3.73 -13.57
N PRO A 21 -21.11 -3.19 -14.50
CA PRO A 21 -20.60 -2.39 -15.59
C PRO A 21 -20.06 -1.05 -15.06
N LEU A 22 -19.25 -0.36 -15.86
CA LEU A 22 -18.67 0.93 -15.49
C LEU A 22 -19.73 1.96 -15.05
N ALA A 23 -20.85 2.04 -15.76
CA ALA A 23 -21.95 2.96 -15.48
C ALA A 23 -22.65 2.68 -14.12
N MET A 24 -22.55 1.46 -13.59
CA MET A 24 -23.12 1.13 -12.28
C MET A 24 -22.26 1.65 -11.12
N GLY A 25 -21.04 2.11 -11.41
CA GLY A 25 -20.20 2.81 -10.46
C GLY A 25 -19.58 1.91 -9.38
N GLY A 26 -19.01 0.78 -9.76
CA GLY A 26 -18.32 -0.13 -8.83
C GLY A 26 -17.25 0.56 -7.95
N THR A 27 -16.74 -0.19 -6.97
CA THR A 27 -15.71 0.32 -6.04
C THR A 27 -14.54 0.94 -6.82
N LEU A 28 -14.22 2.19 -6.52
CA LEU A 28 -13.03 2.87 -7.00
C LEU A 28 -11.89 2.58 -6.03
N LEU A 29 -10.70 2.31 -6.54
CA LEU A 29 -9.49 2.04 -5.76
C LEU A 29 -8.40 3.04 -6.13
N LEU A 30 -7.60 3.44 -5.16
CA LEU A 30 -6.37 4.18 -5.41
C LEU A 30 -5.16 3.33 -5.00
N PRO A 31 -4.40 2.77 -5.96
CA PRO A 31 -3.23 1.95 -5.66
C PRO A 31 -2.26 2.61 -4.68
N SER A 32 -1.66 1.81 -3.82
CA SER A 32 -0.68 2.23 -2.79
C SER A 32 -1.11 3.27 -1.75
N SER A 33 -2.38 3.71 -1.75
CA SER A 33 -2.88 4.73 -0.81
C SER A 33 -2.97 4.28 0.65
N HIS A 34 -2.91 2.99 0.94
CA HIS A 34 -3.00 2.43 2.29
C HIS A 34 -1.80 2.78 3.21
N PHE A 35 -0.75 3.39 2.66
CA PHE A 35 0.40 3.89 3.41
C PHE A 35 0.27 5.37 3.79
N ARG A 36 -0.60 6.12 3.12
CA ARG A 36 -0.83 7.54 3.37
C ARG A 36 -1.84 7.70 4.50
N ARG A 37 -1.38 8.25 5.62
CA ARG A 37 -2.23 8.52 6.80
C ARG A 37 -2.89 9.87 6.66
N ILE A 38 -4.18 9.87 6.34
CA ILE A 38 -5.02 11.08 6.28
C ILE A 38 -6.32 10.79 7.03
N ASN A 39 -6.94 11.82 7.61
CA ASN A 39 -8.27 11.67 8.18
C ASN A 39 -9.27 11.38 7.05
N GLU A 40 -10.05 10.31 7.20
CA GLU A 40 -11.09 9.92 6.24
C GLU A 40 -11.97 11.10 5.80
N MET A 41 -12.36 11.98 6.73
CA MET A 41 -13.26 13.10 6.44
C MET A 41 -12.61 14.20 5.59
N ASP A 42 -11.30 14.37 5.68
CA ASP A 42 -10.57 15.40 4.92
C ASP A 42 -10.57 15.05 3.41
N ILE A 43 -10.65 13.76 3.09
CA ILE A 43 -10.64 13.25 1.71
C ILE A 43 -11.97 12.64 1.27
N ALA A 44 -13.01 12.69 2.10
CA ALA A 44 -14.29 12.02 1.85
C ALA A 44 -15.00 12.44 0.55
N ARG A 45 -14.71 13.65 0.06
CA ARG A 45 -15.33 14.22 -1.16
C ARG A 45 -14.50 14.02 -2.42
N TYR A 46 -13.28 13.53 -2.30
CA TYR A 46 -12.40 13.32 -3.45
C TYR A 46 -12.86 12.08 -4.20
N GLN A 47 -13.05 12.18 -5.51
CA GLN A 47 -13.37 11.02 -6.37
C GLN A 47 -12.61 11.06 -7.70
N ASN A 48 -11.62 11.96 -7.80
CA ASN A 48 -10.86 12.20 -9.00
C ASN A 48 -9.37 12.27 -8.67
N PHE A 49 -8.77 11.10 -8.51
CA PHE A 49 -7.34 10.89 -8.37
C PHE A 49 -6.77 10.34 -9.67
N ILE A 50 -5.55 10.77 -9.99
CA ILE A 50 -4.80 10.23 -11.13
C ILE A 50 -4.44 8.77 -10.81
N GLY A 51 -4.65 7.85 -11.76
CA GLY A 51 -4.32 6.43 -11.57
C GLY A 51 -5.32 5.63 -10.72
N GLN A 52 -6.49 6.19 -10.38
CA GLN A 52 -7.57 5.43 -9.75
C GLN A 52 -8.13 4.35 -10.68
N ILE A 53 -8.51 3.21 -10.11
CA ILE A 53 -8.98 2.03 -10.85
C ILE A 53 -10.46 1.77 -10.49
N PRO A 54 -11.39 1.85 -11.44
CA PRO A 54 -12.79 1.50 -11.20
C PRO A 54 -12.99 -0.01 -11.29
N MET A 55 -13.72 -0.59 -10.33
CA MET A 55 -14.14 -1.98 -10.39
C MET A 55 -15.23 -2.16 -11.45
N VAL A 56 -14.89 -2.88 -12.52
CA VAL A 56 -15.82 -3.35 -13.55
C VAL A 56 -15.67 -4.86 -13.62
N CYS A 57 -16.73 -5.60 -13.30
CA CYS A 57 -16.61 -7.04 -13.12
C CYS A 57 -17.91 -7.80 -13.36
N LYS A 58 -17.79 -9.14 -13.43
CA LYS A 58 -18.92 -10.05 -13.56
C LYS A 58 -19.45 -10.50 -12.22
N ALA A 59 -20.70 -10.93 -12.20
CA ALA A 59 -21.32 -11.62 -11.07
C ALA A 59 -20.41 -12.73 -10.54
N GLY A 60 -20.30 -12.86 -9.22
CA GLY A 60 -19.44 -13.85 -8.59
C GLY A 60 -18.04 -13.34 -8.25
N THR A 61 -17.66 -12.13 -8.67
CA THR A 61 -16.31 -11.60 -8.42
C THR A 61 -16.09 -11.24 -6.96
N ILE A 62 -14.92 -11.59 -6.43
CA ILE A 62 -14.43 -11.17 -5.12
C ILE A 62 -13.22 -10.26 -5.33
N LEU A 63 -13.31 -9.04 -4.79
CA LEU A 63 -12.17 -8.14 -4.69
C LEU A 63 -11.53 -8.29 -3.30
N LEU A 64 -10.24 -8.64 -3.27
CA LEU A 64 -9.41 -8.75 -2.08
C LEU A 64 -8.49 -7.52 -2.00
N LEU A 65 -8.54 -6.79 -0.89
CA LEU A 65 -7.75 -5.56 -0.71
C LEU A 65 -7.30 -5.37 0.74
N HIS A 66 -6.26 -4.57 0.95
CA HIS A 66 -5.90 -4.09 2.28
C HIS A 66 -6.95 -3.07 2.76
N HIS A 67 -7.53 -3.28 3.93
CA HIS A 67 -8.65 -2.48 4.46
C HIS A 67 -8.37 -0.97 4.45
N GLY A 68 -7.14 -0.58 4.76
CA GLY A 68 -6.72 0.83 4.79
C GLY A 68 -6.52 1.49 3.42
N ILE A 69 -6.68 0.78 2.30
CA ILE A 69 -6.57 1.40 0.97
C ILE A 69 -7.70 2.39 0.78
N TRP A 70 -7.40 3.54 0.18
CA TRP A 70 -8.44 4.46 -0.22
C TRP A 70 -9.33 3.78 -1.26
N HIS A 71 -10.62 3.79 -0.98
CA HIS A 71 -11.63 3.26 -1.85
C HIS A 71 -12.94 4.02 -1.67
N CYS A 72 -13.73 4.15 -2.73
CA CYS A 72 -15.04 4.79 -2.64
C CYS A 72 -16.07 4.12 -3.55
N GLY A 73 -17.36 4.30 -3.25
CA GLY A 73 -18.42 3.98 -4.20
C GLY A 73 -18.59 5.12 -5.20
N ARG A 74 -18.86 4.80 -6.46
CA ARG A 74 -19.20 5.81 -7.46
C ARG A 74 -20.71 5.93 -7.64
N ARG A 75 -21.12 7.04 -8.26
CA ARG A 75 -22.48 7.26 -8.73
C ARG A 75 -22.91 6.08 -9.61
N ASN A 76 -24.11 5.58 -9.37
CA ASN A 76 -24.77 4.60 -10.22
C ASN A 76 -25.64 5.35 -11.23
N GLU A 77 -25.31 5.21 -12.51
CA GLU A 77 -26.02 5.85 -13.64
C GLU A 77 -26.99 4.87 -14.33
N THR A 78 -27.19 3.69 -13.73
CA THR A 78 -28.15 2.69 -14.20
C THR A 78 -29.45 2.76 -13.41
N GLU A 79 -30.50 2.12 -13.93
CA GLU A 79 -31.79 1.99 -13.24
C GLU A 79 -31.83 0.81 -12.24
N GLN A 80 -30.73 0.06 -12.11
CA GLN A 80 -30.66 -1.12 -11.25
C GLN A 80 -29.95 -0.81 -9.93
N VAL A 81 -30.42 -1.41 -8.84
CA VAL A 81 -29.77 -1.31 -7.52
C VAL A 81 -28.44 -2.08 -7.54
N ARG A 82 -27.38 -1.46 -7.04
CA ARG A 82 -26.05 -2.09 -6.90
C ARG A 82 -25.89 -2.75 -5.53
N TYR A 83 -25.67 -4.05 -5.51
CA TYR A 83 -25.36 -4.83 -4.31
C TYR A 83 -23.87 -5.19 -4.23
N MET A 84 -23.35 -5.19 -3.00
CA MET A 84 -22.03 -5.73 -2.68
C MET A 84 -21.98 -6.11 -1.20
N SER A 85 -21.41 -7.27 -0.90
CA SER A 85 -21.20 -7.71 0.48
C SER A 85 -19.75 -7.49 0.90
N LYS A 86 -19.55 -6.93 2.10
CA LYS A 86 -18.22 -6.67 2.66
C LYS A 86 -17.96 -7.58 3.84
N VAL A 87 -16.80 -8.23 3.84
CA VAL A 87 -16.28 -8.95 5.00
C VAL A 87 -14.89 -8.41 5.31
N ARG A 88 -14.63 -8.07 6.57
CA ARG A 88 -13.31 -7.67 7.05
C ARG A 88 -12.72 -8.82 7.85
N LEU A 89 -11.47 -9.18 7.55
CA LEU A 89 -10.72 -10.21 8.23
C LEU A 89 -9.61 -9.53 9.02
N ASN A 90 -9.81 -9.41 10.33
CA ASN A 90 -8.81 -8.82 11.21
C ASN A 90 -7.72 -9.84 11.58
N PRO A 91 -6.46 -9.39 11.71
CA PRO A 91 -5.37 -10.25 12.15
C PRO A 91 -5.62 -10.72 13.59
N ARG A 92 -5.49 -12.03 13.82
CA ARG A 92 -5.69 -12.67 15.14
C ARG A 92 -4.41 -13.06 15.86
N VAL A 93 -3.28 -12.97 15.17
CA VAL A 93 -1.95 -13.34 15.65
C VAL A 93 -0.93 -12.30 15.19
N ARG A 94 0.24 -12.25 15.85
CA ARG A 94 1.35 -11.36 15.49
C ARG A 94 1.75 -11.58 14.03
N GLN A 95 1.53 -10.57 13.19
CA GLN A 95 1.80 -10.62 11.75
C GLN A 95 3.29 -10.41 11.44
N LEU A 96 4.15 -11.30 11.96
CA LEU A 96 5.60 -11.26 11.79
C LEU A 96 6.07 -12.66 11.35
N ARG A 97 6.77 -12.74 10.22
CA ARG A 97 7.35 -13.97 9.65
C ARG A 97 6.32 -15.08 9.47
N LEU A 98 5.11 -14.72 9.07
CA LEU A 98 4.03 -15.67 8.77
C LEU A 98 3.88 -15.98 7.29
N TRP A 99 4.55 -15.22 6.42
CA TRP A 99 4.55 -15.42 4.99
C TRP A 99 5.62 -16.43 4.61
N ASN A 100 5.33 -17.28 3.62
CA ASN A 100 6.37 -18.06 2.97
C ASN A 100 7.29 -17.07 2.21
N THR A 101 8.59 -17.14 2.47
CA THR A 101 9.61 -16.29 1.85
C THR A 101 10.69 -17.12 1.15
N ASP A 102 10.46 -18.42 0.93
CA ASP A 102 11.44 -19.34 0.34
C ASP A 102 11.80 -18.97 -1.11
N ASP A 103 10.91 -18.24 -1.79
CA ASP A 103 11.05 -17.74 -3.15
C ASP A 103 11.72 -16.35 -3.23
N LEU A 104 11.94 -15.70 -2.08
CA LEU A 104 12.69 -14.45 -2.05
C LEU A 104 14.18 -14.77 -2.19
N GLU A 105 14.77 -14.43 -3.34
CA GLU A 105 16.22 -14.36 -3.47
C GLU A 105 16.76 -13.46 -2.34
N ILE A 106 17.63 -14.01 -1.49
CA ILE A 106 18.21 -13.31 -0.34
C ILE A 106 19.22 -12.28 -0.87
N GLU A 107 18.71 -11.19 -1.42
CA GLU A 107 19.43 -9.95 -1.71
C GLU A 107 19.17 -8.93 -0.58
N THR A 108 18.92 -9.40 0.66
CA THR A 108 18.60 -8.61 1.86
C THR A 108 19.78 -7.80 2.43
N GLY A 109 20.63 -7.26 1.57
CA GLY A 109 21.79 -6.47 2.00
C GLY A 109 22.55 -5.74 0.90
N LYS A 110 22.20 -5.92 -0.37
CA LYS A 110 22.84 -5.15 -1.45
C LYS A 110 22.10 -3.85 -1.66
N HIS A 111 22.69 -2.75 -1.21
CA HIS A 111 22.16 -1.42 -1.49
C HIS A 111 22.15 -1.19 -3.00
N LYS A 112 20.97 -0.91 -3.57
CA LYS A 112 20.88 -0.41 -4.94
C LYS A 112 21.24 1.06 -5.00
N ALA A 113 22.10 1.43 -5.95
CA ALA A 113 22.33 2.83 -6.30
C ALA A 113 21.02 3.50 -6.71
N ILE A 114 20.85 4.80 -6.41
CA ILE A 114 19.66 5.54 -6.82
C ILE A 114 19.84 6.07 -8.23
N PHE A 115 18.75 6.09 -9.00
CA PHE A 115 18.65 6.78 -10.30
C PHE A 115 19.53 6.21 -11.41
N THR A 116 19.93 4.93 -11.35
CA THR A 116 20.57 4.28 -12.50
C THR A 116 19.54 3.46 -13.29
N ARG A 117 19.62 3.56 -14.63
CA ARG A 117 18.68 2.88 -15.53
C ARG A 117 18.75 1.35 -15.37
N ASP A 118 19.95 0.85 -15.13
CA ASP A 118 20.22 -0.59 -15.06
C ASP A 118 19.73 -1.22 -13.74
N THR A 119 19.75 -0.48 -12.62
CA THR A 119 19.25 -1.02 -11.34
C THR A 119 17.73 -1.12 -11.28
N ASN A 120 17.02 -0.28 -12.04
CA ASN A 120 15.57 -0.31 -12.13
C ASN A 120 15.06 -1.32 -13.18
N ALA A 121 15.95 -1.86 -14.02
CA ALA A 121 15.60 -2.85 -15.03
C ALA A 121 15.41 -4.27 -14.44
N VAL A 122 15.99 -4.54 -13.26
CA VAL A 122 15.82 -5.81 -12.54
C VAL A 122 14.61 -5.70 -11.62
N GLU A 123 13.59 -6.53 -11.84
CA GLU A 123 12.39 -6.60 -11.00
C GLU A 123 12.66 -7.43 -9.72
N ASP A 124 13.35 -6.82 -8.76
CA ASP A 124 13.54 -7.36 -7.42
C ASP A 124 12.66 -6.64 -6.38
N ILE A 125 12.77 -7.05 -5.12
CA ILE A 125 11.97 -6.49 -4.04
C ILE A 125 12.20 -4.99 -3.85
N GLN A 126 13.44 -4.49 -4.00
CA GLN A 126 13.73 -3.07 -3.87
C GLN A 126 13.05 -2.26 -4.99
N THR A 127 13.09 -2.76 -6.24
CA THR A 127 12.40 -2.14 -7.38
C THR A 127 10.88 -2.14 -7.19
N ILE A 128 10.30 -3.25 -6.73
CA ILE A 128 8.85 -3.37 -6.49
C ILE A 128 8.40 -2.38 -5.41
N LEU A 129 9.09 -2.36 -4.26
CA LEU A 129 8.73 -1.47 -3.15
C LEU A 129 9.06 0.00 -3.43
N GLY A 130 9.99 0.30 -4.32
CA GLY A 130 10.32 1.66 -4.78
C GLY A 130 9.35 2.25 -5.84
N ARG A 131 8.47 1.43 -6.43
CA ARG A 131 7.61 1.82 -7.56
C ARG A 131 6.69 3.00 -7.22
N GLN A 132 6.74 4.06 -8.01
CA GLN A 132 5.84 5.21 -7.84
C GLN A 132 4.44 4.91 -8.39
N GLU A 133 3.43 5.58 -7.85
CA GLU A 133 2.09 5.63 -8.45
C GLU A 133 1.86 6.98 -9.13
N PRO A 134 0.97 7.06 -10.15
CA PRO A 134 0.69 8.31 -10.85
C PRO A 134 0.20 9.47 -9.97
N TRP A 135 -0.41 9.19 -8.82
CA TRP A 135 -0.88 10.23 -7.89
C TRP A 135 0.17 10.66 -6.86
N PHE A 136 1.34 10.01 -6.83
CA PHE A 136 2.40 10.43 -5.93
C PHE A 136 2.91 11.81 -6.35
N GLU A 137 2.86 12.77 -5.43
CA GLU A 137 3.54 14.06 -5.59
C GLU A 137 5.05 13.82 -5.61
N ASP A 138 5.80 14.57 -6.42
CA ASP A 138 7.23 14.35 -6.70
C ASP A 138 8.08 14.00 -5.46
N ALA A 139 8.43 14.99 -4.63
CA ALA A 139 9.26 14.73 -3.45
C ALA A 139 8.53 13.90 -2.36
N ALA A 140 7.20 13.99 -2.27
CA ALA A 140 6.42 13.33 -1.23
C ALA A 140 6.18 11.83 -1.48
N GLY A 141 6.29 11.36 -2.72
CA GLY A 141 6.20 9.93 -3.07
C GLY A 141 7.24 9.06 -2.34
N ARG A 142 8.35 9.66 -1.92
CA ARG A 142 9.37 9.01 -1.07
C ARG A 142 8.84 8.61 0.30
N LEU A 143 7.86 9.33 0.84
CA LEU A 143 7.19 8.96 2.10
C LEU A 143 6.49 7.61 1.97
N GLU A 144 5.90 7.32 0.80
CA GLU A 144 5.24 6.03 0.55
C GLU A 144 6.26 4.89 0.48
N ILE A 145 7.44 5.15 -0.11
CA ILE A 145 8.54 4.18 -0.11
C ILE A 145 8.99 3.90 1.33
N VAL A 146 9.18 4.94 2.16
CA VAL A 146 9.54 4.79 3.58
C VAL A 146 8.50 3.95 4.34
N ASN A 147 7.21 4.20 4.11
CA ASN A 147 6.15 3.45 4.76
C ASN A 147 6.07 1.98 4.29
N ARG A 148 6.36 1.71 3.02
CA ARG A 148 6.51 0.34 2.50
C ARG A 148 7.70 -0.39 3.12
N ILE A 149 8.85 0.27 3.26
CA ILE A 149 10.02 -0.28 3.95
C ILE A 149 9.63 -0.65 5.39
N LYS A 150 8.97 0.25 6.13
CA LYS A 150 8.51 -0.02 7.51
C LYS A 150 7.59 -1.24 7.58
N LEU A 151 6.63 -1.36 6.66
CA LEU A 151 5.76 -2.53 6.59
C LEU A 151 6.56 -3.80 6.27
N TRP A 152 7.49 -3.74 5.31
CA TRP A 152 8.34 -4.88 4.96
C TRP A 152 9.16 -5.36 6.17
N ARG A 153 9.88 -4.44 6.84
CA ARG A 153 10.63 -4.73 8.09
C ARG A 153 9.72 -5.34 9.15
N PHE A 154 8.49 -4.83 9.29
CA PHE A 154 7.50 -5.36 10.23
C PHE A 154 7.05 -6.80 9.88
N LEU A 155 6.83 -7.10 8.60
CA LEU A 155 6.36 -8.42 8.15
C LEU A 155 7.46 -9.47 8.14
N THR A 156 8.69 -9.12 7.75
CA THR A 156 9.82 -10.06 7.62
C THR A 156 10.68 -10.13 8.88
N GLY A 157 10.64 -9.10 9.72
CA GLY A 157 11.55 -8.97 10.86
C GLY A 157 13.00 -8.71 10.45
N ASP A 158 13.24 -8.29 9.22
CA ASP A 158 14.54 -7.75 8.79
C ASP A 158 14.59 -6.26 9.11
N ASN A 159 15.23 -5.90 10.22
CA ASN A 159 15.33 -4.50 10.65
C ASN A 159 16.33 -3.69 9.80
N ASN A 160 17.10 -4.31 8.91
CA ASN A 160 18.12 -3.62 8.12
C ASN A 160 17.69 -3.40 6.66
N PHE A 161 16.61 -4.05 6.22
CA PHE A 161 16.09 -3.89 4.86
C PHE A 161 15.84 -2.42 4.52
N ASP A 162 16.25 -1.98 3.34
CA ASP A 162 15.96 -0.63 2.87
C ASP A 162 15.82 -0.63 1.34
N VAL A 163 15.09 0.35 0.83
CA VAL A 163 15.07 0.68 -0.59
C VAL A 163 15.97 1.89 -0.74
N HIS A 164 17.14 1.72 -1.36
CA HIS A 164 18.02 2.85 -1.67
C HIS A 164 18.32 3.79 -0.48
N TYR A 165 18.50 3.28 0.76
CA TYR A 165 18.78 4.06 1.99
C TYR A 165 17.71 5.06 2.47
N TRP A 166 16.47 5.01 1.97
CA TRP A 166 15.43 5.99 2.32
C TRP A 166 15.08 6.01 3.80
N LEU A 167 15.00 4.85 4.46
CA LEU A 167 14.68 4.77 5.89
C LEU A 167 15.93 4.92 6.78
N THR A 168 17.01 4.24 6.44
CA THR A 168 18.26 4.22 7.21
C THR A 168 18.85 5.63 7.36
N ARG A 169 18.70 6.49 6.35
CA ARG A 169 19.09 7.91 6.46
C ARG A 169 18.34 8.64 7.58
N LEU A 170 17.06 8.35 7.77
CA LEU A 170 16.23 8.99 8.80
C LEU A 170 16.53 8.45 10.20
N GLU A 171 17.03 7.22 10.27
CA GLU A 171 17.41 6.54 11.52
C GLU A 171 18.83 6.89 11.97
N ASN A 172 19.64 7.54 11.13
CA ASN A 172 20.96 8.03 11.48
C ASN A 172 20.87 9.24 12.43
N MET A 173 20.64 8.96 13.71
CA MET A 173 20.56 9.96 14.78
C MET A 173 21.93 10.08 15.47
N PRO A 174 22.48 11.30 15.61
CA PRO A 174 23.72 11.52 16.35
C PRO A 174 23.46 11.46 17.87
N GLU A 175 23.29 10.25 18.39
CA GLU A 175 23.07 10.00 19.83
C GLU A 175 24.36 9.91 20.64
N ASN A 176 25.51 9.87 19.96
CA ASN A 176 26.81 9.85 20.62
C ASN A 176 27.04 11.15 21.39
N LEU A 177 27.26 11.03 22.70
CA LEU A 177 27.73 12.14 23.52
C LEU A 177 29.13 12.55 23.06
N ALA A 178 29.38 13.85 22.94
CA ALA A 178 30.74 14.34 22.76
C ALA A 178 31.57 13.88 23.96
N LEU A 179 32.62 13.09 23.69
CA LEU A 179 33.60 12.77 24.72
C LEU A 179 34.20 14.10 25.19
N ALA A 180 34.07 14.40 26.49
CA ALA A 180 34.74 15.54 27.08
C ALA A 180 36.26 15.33 26.91
N ALA A 181 36.91 16.28 26.25
CA ALA A 181 38.36 16.30 26.03
C ALA A 181 39.12 16.57 27.34
#